data_AF-A0A9N9DSD1-F1
#
_entry.id   AF-A0A9N9DSD1-F1
#
_cell.length_a   1.000
_cell.length_b   1.000
_cell.length_c   1.000
_cell.angle_alpha   90.00
_cell.angle_beta   90.00
_cell.angle_gamma   90.00
#
_symmetry.space_group_name_H-M   'P 1'
#
loop_
_entity.id
_entity.type
_entity.pdbx_description
1 polymer ?
#
loop_
_entity_poly.entity_id
_entity_poly.type
_entity_poly.pdbx_seq_one_letter_code
_entity_poly.pdbx_strand_id
1 'polypeptide(L)'
;MYLEIILTPEEKQVYGQLFKVADVEKKGVIEGQHAVKFFEKSGLPAKTLGEIWQKADYNNQGFLTQQTFSIAIRLIAQVQN
;
A
#
# COMPACT_ATOMS: atom_id res chain seq x y z
N MET A 1 -5.79 -15.03 -11.71
CA MET A 1 -4.69 -15.50 -10.84
C MET A 1 -3.71 -14.34 -10.72
N TYR A 2 -4.01 -13.36 -9.86
CA TYR A 2 -3.11 -12.22 -9.68
C TYR A 2 -1.90 -12.70 -8.90
N LEU A 3 -0.72 -12.36 -9.42
CA LEU A 3 0.60 -12.64 -8.84
C LEU A 3 0.52 -12.58 -7.32
N GLU A 4 0.73 -13.71 -6.64
CA GLU A 4 1.03 -13.68 -5.23
C GLU A 4 2.32 -12.86 -5.12
N ILE A 5 2.21 -11.59 -4.73
CA ILE A 5 3.36 -10.79 -4.38
C ILE A 5 3.91 -11.44 -3.12
N ILE A 6 4.85 -12.36 -3.32
CA ILE A 6 5.54 -13.03 -2.23
C ILE A 6 6.55 -12.02 -1.70
N LEU A 7 6.16 -11.38 -0.60
CA LEU A 7 7.04 -10.48 0.14
C LEU A 7 8.12 -11.28 0.84
N THR A 8 9.38 -10.84 0.75
CA THR A 8 10.45 -11.41 1.57
C THR A 8 10.18 -11.16 3.06
N PRO A 9 10.79 -11.91 3.99
CA PRO A 9 10.65 -11.65 5.42
C PRO A 9 10.99 -10.20 5.79
N GLU A 10 12.01 -9.62 5.16
CA GLU A 10 12.45 -8.24 5.34
C GLU A 10 11.39 -7.26 4.83
N GLU A 11 10.86 -7.47 3.62
CA GLU A 11 9.77 -6.65 3.07
C GLU A 11 8.53 -6.71 3.96
N LYS A 12 8.14 -7.90 4.45
CA LYS A 12 7.02 -8.05 5.40
C LYS A 12 7.25 -7.25 6.68
N GLN A 13 8.47 -7.29 7.22
CA GLN A 13 8.80 -6.54 8.41
C GLN A 13 8.75 -5.03 8.18
N VAL A 14 9.40 -4.53 7.12
CA VAL A 14 9.44 -3.10 6.79
C VAL A 14 8.04 -2.60 6.45
N TYR A 15 7.29 -3.31 5.61
CA TYR A 15 5.95 -2.89 5.20
C TYR A 15 4.95 -2.98 6.35
N GLY A 16 5.12 -3.94 7.27
CA GLY A 16 4.36 -4.00 8.52
C GLY A 16 4.65 -2.81 9.45
N GLN A 17 5.89 -2.32 9.49
CA GLN A 17 6.21 -1.09 10.23
C GLN A 17 5.59 0.14 9.57
N LEU A 18 5.67 0.26 8.23
CA LEU A 18 5.01 1.35 7.49
C LEU A 18 3.49 1.34 7.67
N PHE A 19 2.88 0.15 7.68
CA PHE A 19 1.46 0.00 7.96
C PHE A 19 1.08 0.55 9.33
N LYS A 20 1.86 0.24 10.39
CA LYS A 20 1.63 0.78 11.73
C LYS A 20 1.77 2.29 11.82
N VAL A 21 2.61 2.90 10.98
CA VAL A 21 2.75 4.36 10.90
C VAL A 21 1.53 4.98 10.19
N ALA A 22 0.98 4.29 9.19
CA ALA A 22 -0.17 4.75 8.44
C ALA A 22 -1.50 4.51 9.18
N ASP A 23 -1.63 3.40 9.92
CA ASP A 23 -2.78 3.05 10.76
C ASP A 23 -2.68 3.71 12.14
N VAL A 24 -2.75 5.05 12.15
CA VAL A 24 -2.62 5.88 13.36
C VAL A 24 -3.67 5.51 14.42
N GLU A 25 -4.88 5.17 13.97
CA GLU A 25 -6.01 4.81 14.82
C GLU A 25 -6.02 3.33 15.23
N LYS A 26 -5.06 2.52 14.74
CA LYS A 26 -4.95 1.09 15.01
C LYS A 26 -6.22 0.30 14.68
N LYS A 27 -6.90 0.69 13.59
CA LYS A 27 -8.14 0.05 13.11
C LYS A 27 -7.87 -1.27 12.40
N GLY A 28 -6.61 -1.57 12.05
CA GLY A 28 -6.23 -2.73 11.24
C GLY A 28 -6.49 -2.54 9.75
N VAL A 29 -6.97 -1.35 9.34
CA VAL A 29 -7.21 -0.95 7.96
C VAL A 29 -6.88 0.53 7.77
N ILE A 30 -6.51 0.91 6.55
CA ILE A 30 -6.23 2.29 6.17
C ILE A 30 -7.21 2.69 5.08
N GLU A 31 -8.07 3.66 5.36
CA GLU A 31 -9.01 4.21 4.37
C GLU A 31 -8.28 4.88 3.20
N GLY A 32 -8.89 4.89 2.01
CA GLY A 32 -8.23 5.35 0.79
C GLY A 32 -7.66 6.77 0.87
N GLN A 33 -8.39 7.70 1.49
CA GLN A 33 -7.88 9.06 1.70
C GLN A 33 -6.58 9.12 2.51
N HIS A 34 -6.42 8.23 3.49
CA HIS A 34 -5.24 8.15 4.34
C HIS A 34 -4.10 7.41 3.64
N ALA A 35 -4.44 6.34 2.92
CA ALA A 35 -3.48 5.57 2.14
C ALA A 35 -2.85 6.41 1.01
N VAL A 36 -3.66 7.15 0.25
CA VAL A 36 -3.18 8.03 -0.83
C VAL A 36 -2.25 9.10 -0.26
N LYS A 37 -2.65 9.79 0.83
CA LYS A 37 -1.78 10.76 1.53
C LYS A 37 -0.47 10.15 2.02
N PHE A 38 -0.49 8.89 2.44
CA PHE A 38 0.72 8.18 2.82
C PHE A 38 1.61 7.91 1.60
N PHE A 39 1.03 7.45 0.49
CA PHE A 39 1.77 7.15 -0.74
C PHE A 39 2.33 8.39 -1.44
N GLU A 40 1.69 9.56 -1.31
CA GLU A 40 2.20 10.84 -1.82
C GLU A 40 3.62 11.16 -1.31
N LYS A 41 3.99 10.64 -0.13
CA LYS A 41 5.36 10.77 0.42
C LYS A 41 6.43 10.08 -0.43
N SER A 42 6.05 9.19 -1.34
CA SER A 42 6.96 8.55 -2.30
C SER A 42 7.43 9.51 -3.40
N GLY A 43 6.78 10.66 -3.58
CA GLY A 43 7.09 11.62 -4.65
C GLY A 43 6.61 11.18 -6.05
N LEU A 44 5.84 10.09 -6.15
CA LEU A 44 5.28 9.65 -7.43
C LEU A 44 4.11 10.55 -7.87
N PRO A 45 3.88 10.69 -9.20
CA PRO A 45 2.73 11.43 -9.71
C PRO A 45 1.39 10.86 -9.23
N ALA A 46 0.42 11.73 -8.97
CA ALA A 46 -0.92 11.34 -8.51
C ALA A 46 -1.60 10.30 -9.41
N LYS A 47 -1.40 10.38 -10.73
CA LYS A 47 -1.90 9.39 -11.69
C LYS A 47 -1.37 7.98 -11.39
N THR A 48 -0.06 7.87 -11.19
CA THR A 48 0.61 6.60 -10.86
C THR A 48 0.15 6.06 -9.50
N LEU A 49 -0.01 6.94 -8.50
CA LEU A 49 -0.55 6.55 -7.20
C LEU A 49 -2.00 6.03 -7.31
N GLY A 50 -2.82 6.63 -8.18
CA GLY A 50 -4.16 6.15 -8.48
C GLY A 50 -4.18 4.76 -9.12
N GLU A 51 -3.26 4.47 -10.04
CA GLU A 51 -3.11 3.14 -10.65
C GLU A 51 -2.66 2.09 -9.62
N ILE A 52 -1.75 2.45 -8.71
CA ILE A 52 -1.31 1.59 -7.60
C ILE A 52 -2.47 1.32 -6.65
N TRP A 53 -3.25 2.35 -6.31
CA TRP A 53 -4.45 2.22 -5.48
C TRP A 53 -5.44 1.22 -6.09
N GLN A 54 -5.77 1.36 -7.37
CA GLN A 54 -6.71 0.46 -8.05
C GLN A 54 -6.23 -1.01 -8.06
N LYS A 55 -4.92 -1.22 -8.12
CA LYS A 55 -4.33 -2.58 -8.04
C LYS A 55 -4.36 -3.14 -6.63
N ALA A 56 -4.16 -2.30 -5.61
CA ALA A 56 -4.16 -2.69 -4.21
C ALA A 56 -5.58 -2.93 -3.67
N ASP A 57 -6.52 -2.03 -3.98
CA ASP A 57 -7.94 -2.12 -3.64
C ASP A 57 -8.75 -2.80 -4.76
N TYR A 58 -8.32 -3.98 -5.18
CA TYR A 58 -8.91 -4.71 -6.31
C TYR A 58 -10.37 -5.14 -6.07
N ASN A 59 -10.80 -5.22 -4.81
CA ASN A 59 -12.17 -5.50 -4.41
C ASN A 59 -13.02 -4.23 -4.24
N ASN A 60 -12.44 -3.04 -4.47
CA ASN A 60 -13.09 -1.75 -4.32
C ASN A 60 -13.74 -1.57 -2.93
N GLN A 61 -13.01 -1.96 -1.89
CA GLN A 61 -13.44 -1.88 -0.50
C GLN A 61 -13.37 -0.45 0.05
N GLY A 62 -12.57 0.43 -0.58
CA GLY A 62 -12.32 1.79 -0.12
C GLY A 62 -11.28 1.89 1.02
N PHE A 63 -10.66 0.77 1.39
CA PHE A 63 -9.62 0.68 2.41
C PHE A 63 -8.62 -0.42 2.09
N LEU A 64 -7.42 -0.32 2.67
CA LEU A 64 -6.38 -1.33 2.57
C LEU A 64 -6.16 -2.02 3.91
N THR A 65 -6.14 -3.35 3.89
CA THR A 65 -5.64 -4.15 5.01
C THR A 65 -4.11 -4.13 5.00
N GLN A 66 -3.47 -4.67 6.04
CA GLN A 66 -2.01 -4.83 6.05
C GLN A 66 -1.49 -5.54 4.79
N GLN A 67 -2.21 -6.55 4.30
CA GLN A 67 -1.83 -7.30 3.11
C GLN A 67 -1.91 -6.43 1.84
N THR A 68 -3.05 -5.78 1.60
CA THR A 68 -3.22 -4.96 0.38
C THR A 68 -2.42 -3.67 0.41
N PHE A 69 -2.15 -3.13 1.61
CA PHE A 69 -1.19 -2.04 1.79
C PHE A 69 0.23 -2.47 1.43
N SER A 70 0.67 -3.66 1.86
CA SER A 70 2.00 -4.17 1.53
C SER A 70 2.18 -4.38 0.02
N ILE A 71 1.12 -4.78 -0.68
CA ILE A 71 1.08 -4.82 -2.14
C ILE A 71 1.30 -3.42 -2.73
N ALA A 72 0.58 -2.41 -2.24
CA ALA A 72 0.73 -1.04 -2.70
C ALA A 72 2.17 -0.52 -2.52
N ILE A 73 2.78 -0.74 -1.34
CA ILE A 73 4.17 -0.35 -1.09
C ILE A 73 5.14 -1.09 -2.03
N ARG A 74 4.93 -2.37 -2.28
CA ARG A 74 5.77 -3.13 -3.21
C ARG A 74 5.69 -2.56 -4.63
N LEU A 75 4.49 -2.18 -5.09
CA LEU A 75 4.28 -1.55 -6.39
C LEU A 75 4.96 -0.18 -6.46
N ILE A 76 4.85 0.65 -5.41
CA ILE A 76 5.58 1.93 -5.33
C ILE A 76 7.09 1.70 -5.48
N ALA A 77 7.63 0.74 -4.74
CA ALA A 77 9.05 0.38 -4.81
C ALA A 77 9.47 -0.13 -6.19
N GLN A 78 8.58 -0.79 -6.95
CA GLN A 78 8.86 -1.19 -8.34
C GLN A 78 8.90 -0.02 -9.31
N VAL A 79 8.09 1.02 -9.07
CA VAL A 79 8.04 2.21 -9.93
C VAL A 79 9.24 3.13 -9.69
N GLN A 80 9.76 3.17 -8.47
CA GLN A 80 10.89 4.02 -8.09
C GLN A 80 12.28 3.48 -8.49
N ASN A 81 12.36 2.22 -8.91
CA ASN A 81 13.60 1.52 -9.26
C ASN A 81 13.75 1.40 -10.78
#